data_AF-Q03A88-F1
#
_entry.id   AF-Q03A88-F1
#
_cell.length_a   1.000
_cell.length_b   1.000
_cell.length_c   1.000
_cell.angle_alpha   90.00
_cell.angle_beta   90.00
_cell.angle_gamma   90.00
#
_symmetry.space_group_name_H-M   'P 1'
#
loop_
_entity.id
_entity.type
_entity.pdbx_description
1 polymer ?
#
loop_
_entity_poly.entity_id
_entity_poly.type
_entity_poly.pdbx_seq_one_letter_code
_entity_poly.pdbx_strand_id
1 'polypeptide(L)' 'MPRTIKAQAIVYTMIDPEKEDYKQVRRMNNVALEADDGQLLAIGSAFASLYPGTQLHSTVLQQQTELNA' A
#
# COMPACT_ATOMS: atom_id res chain seq x y z
N MET A 1 5.04 -28.20 -3.12
CA MET A 1 3.59 -27.92 -2.95
C MET A 1 3.26 -26.61 -3.65
N PRO A 2 2.16 -26.52 -4.43
CA PRO A 2 1.78 -25.27 -5.10
C PRO A 2 1.26 -24.26 -4.06
N ARG A 3 1.71 -23.00 -4.17
CA ARG A 3 1.23 -21.88 -3.35
C ARG A 3 -0.10 -21.37 -3.94
N THR A 4 -1.17 -21.39 -3.18
CA THR A 4 -2.41 -20.70 -3.58
C THR A 4 -2.32 -19.26 -3.10
N ILE A 5 -2.05 -18.33 -4.01
CA ILE A 5 -2.12 -16.89 -3.72
C ILE A 5 -3.61 -16.52 -3.67
N LYS A 6 -4.16 -16.29 -2.48
CA LYS A 6 -5.60 -16.00 -2.31
C LYS A 6 -5.93 -14.52 -2.10
N ALA A 7 -4.98 -13.71 -1.64
CA ALA A 7 -5.19 -12.28 -1.41
C ALA A 7 -3.89 -11.48 -1.54
N GLN A 8 -3.99 -10.29 -2.13
CA GLN A 8 -2.93 -9.29 -2.09
C GLN A 8 -3.30 -8.21 -1.06
N ALA A 9 -2.30 -7.76 -0.32
CA ALA A 9 -2.39 -6.55 0.49
C ALA A 9 -1.43 -5.52 -0.07
N ILE A 10 -1.67 -4.25 0.20
CA ILE A 10 -0.78 -3.16 -0.17
C ILE A 10 -0.58 -2.25 1.03
N VAL A 11 0.65 -1.78 1.19
CA VAL A 11 1.05 -0.87 2.25
C VAL A 11 1.52 0.44 1.62
N TYR A 12 0.84 1.52 1.95
CA TYR A 12 1.20 2.88 1.58
C TYR A 12 1.90 3.56 2.75
N THR A 13 3.09 4.07 2.51
CA THR A 13 3.81 4.94 3.44
C THR A 13 3.75 6.36 2.91
N MET A 14 3.30 7.28 3.75
CA MET A 14 3.19 8.70 3.45
C MET A 14 4.00 9.49 4.47
N ILE A 15 4.67 10.53 4.01
CA ILE A 15 5.53 11.39 4.83
C ILE A 15 5.22 12.85 4.54
N ASP A 16 5.60 13.73 5.44
CA ASP A 16 5.59 15.17 5.24
C ASP A 16 7.05 15.62 5.15
N PRO A 17 7.54 16.10 3.99
CA PRO A 17 8.95 16.46 3.82
C PRO A 17 9.36 17.66 4.69
N GLU A 18 8.40 18.44 5.21
CA GLU A 18 8.68 19.54 6.14
C GLU A 18 8.71 19.09 7.60
N LYS A 19 8.34 17.83 7.89
CA LYS A 19 8.31 17.24 9.24
C LYS A 19 9.00 15.88 9.26
N GLU A 20 10.29 15.87 9.61
CA GLU A 20 11.13 14.67 9.57
C GLU A 20 10.57 13.46 10.36
N ASP A 21 9.88 13.71 11.48
CA ASP A 21 9.30 12.65 12.32
C ASP A 21 7.89 12.20 11.89
N TYR A 22 7.27 12.88 10.93
CA TYR A 22 5.91 12.54 10.52
C TYR A 22 5.90 11.39 9.52
N LYS A 23 5.26 10.28 9.93
CA LYS A 23 5.04 9.11 9.09
C LYS A 23 3.64 8.56 9.29
N GLN A 24 2.93 8.36 8.19
CA GLN A 24 1.65 7.66 8.17
C GLN A 24 1.76 6.39 7.34
N VAL A 25 1.28 5.29 7.89
CA VAL A 25 1.25 3.99 7.20
C VAL A 25 -0.20 3.54 7.10
N ARG A 26 -0.65 3.28 5.87
CA ARG A 26 -1.97 2.71 5.61
C ARG A 26 -1.83 1.37 4.91
N ARG A 27 -2.59 0.38 5.38
CA ARG A 27 -2.67 -0.94 4.77
C ARG A 27 -4.06 -1.16 4.22
N MET A 28 -4.13 -1.59 2.96
CA MET A 28 -5.34 -2.12 2.36
C MET A 28 -5.16 -3.62 2.15
N ASN A 29 -6.17 -4.38 2.58
CA ASN A 29 -6.26 -5.81 2.31
C ASN A 29 -7.21 -6.04 1.13
N ASN A 30 -7.14 -7.22 0.52
CA ASN A 30 -8.02 -7.63 -0.58
C ASN A 30 -7.88 -6.75 -1.83
N VAL A 31 -6.64 -6.39 -2.17
CA VAL A 31 -6.34 -5.74 -3.45
C VAL A 31 -6.64 -6.73 -4.57
N ALA A 32 -7.35 -6.27 -5.59
CA ALA A 32 -7.65 -7.06 -6.78
C ALA A 32 -6.35 -7.53 -7.45
N LEU A 33 -6.29 -8.77 -7.92
CA LEU A 33 -5.06 -9.37 -8.45
C LEU A 33 -4.63 -8.73 -9.78
N GLU A 34 -5.59 -8.12 -10.47
CA GLU A 34 -5.50 -7.48 -11.78
C GLU A 34 -5.35 -5.96 -11.69
N ALA A 35 -5.29 -5.38 -10.49
CA ALA A 35 -5.09 -3.95 -10.33
C ALA A 35 -3.74 -3.53 -10.93
N ASP A 36 -3.75 -2.49 -11.77
CA ASP A 36 -2.53 -1.96 -12.36
C ASP A 36 -1.81 -0.99 -11.43
N ASP A 37 -0.51 -0.80 -11.64
CA ASP A 37 0.33 0.07 -10.80
C ASP A 37 -0.18 1.51 -10.74
N GLY A 38 -0.77 2.03 -11.83
CA GLY A 38 -1.33 3.38 -11.89
C GLY A 38 -2.52 3.56 -10.95
N GLN A 39 -3.43 2.58 -10.95
CA GLN A 39 -4.57 2.53 -10.02
C GLN A 39 -4.09 2.45 -8.56
N LEU A 40 -3.10 1.60 -8.29
CA LEU A 40 -2.54 1.43 -6.95
C LEU A 40 -1.88 2.71 -6.43
N LEU A 41 -1.10 3.39 -7.29
CA LEU A 41 -0.46 4.67 -6.96
C LEU A 41 -1.46 5.82 -6.80
N ALA A 42 -2.52 5.85 -7.62
CA ALA A 42 -3.58 6.85 -7.50
C ALA A 42 -4.28 6.77 -6.14
N ILE A 43 -4.56 5.56 -5.63
CA ILE A 43 -5.12 5.36 -4.30
C ILE A 43 -4.17 5.86 -3.21
N GLY A 44 -2.88 5.48 -3.28
CA GLY A 44 -1.88 5.95 -2.32
C GLY A 44 -1.76 7.47 -2.29
N SER A 45 -1.80 8.10 -3.47
CA SER A 45 -1.76 9.56 -3.62
C SER A 45 -3.03 10.23 -3.08
N ALA A 46 -4.19 9.62 -3.31
CA ALA A 46 -5.45 10.08 -2.74
C ALA A 46 -5.48 9.97 -1.21
N PHE A 47 -4.82 8.97 -0.61
CA PHE A 47 -4.66 8.95 0.85
C PHE A 47 -3.76 10.06 1.36
N ALA A 48 -2.66 10.35 0.65
CA ALA A 48 -1.75 11.42 1.04
C ALA A 48 -2.45 12.79 1.00
N SER A 49 -3.30 13.04 -0.01
CA SER A 49 -4.02 14.32 -0.15
C SER A 49 -5.05 14.60 0.95
N LEU A 50 -5.45 13.60 1.73
CA LEU A 50 -6.29 13.78 2.92
C LEU A 50 -5.55 14.51 4.06
N TYR A 51 -4.22 14.57 4.00
CA TYR A 51 -3.36 15.16 5.01
C TYR A 51 -2.56 16.32 4.39
N PRO A 52 -2.75 17.57 4.83
CA PRO A 52 -2.00 18.71 4.31
C PRO A 52 -0.49 18.53 4.42
N GLY A 53 0.26 18.87 3.38
CA GLY A 53 1.72 18.75 3.32
C GLY A 53 2.25 17.32 3.18
N THR A 54 1.37 16.31 3.21
CA THR A 54 1.78 14.92 3.12
C THR A 54 1.87 14.45 1.67
N GLN A 55 2.89 13.65 1.36
CA GLN A 55 3.08 13.02 0.06
C GLN A 55 3.24 11.50 0.21
N LEU A 56 2.83 10.76 -0.83
CA LEU A 56 3.09 9.33 -0.91
C LEU A 56 4.59 9.11 -1.09
N HIS A 57 5.20 8.35 -0.18
CA HIS A 57 6.63 8.06 -0.19
C HIS A 57 6.94 6.68 -0.77
N SER A 58 6.15 5.67 -0.39
CA SER A 58 6.37 4.29 -0.81
C SER A 58 5.07 3.51 -0.87
N THR A 59 5.02 2.58 -1.82
CA THR A 59 3.92 1.64 -2.02
C THR A 59 4.50 0.24 -2.13
N VAL A 60 4.08 -0.66 -1.24
CA VAL A 60 4.59 -2.04 -1.21
C VAL A 60 3.44 -3.01 -1.33
N LEU A 61 3.42 -3.75 -2.44
CA LEU A 61 2.49 -4.86 -2.65
C LEU A 61 3.00 -6.10 -1.89
N GLN A 62 2.14 -6.69 -1.07
CA GLN A 62 2.41 -7.86 -0.26
C GLN A 62 1.51 -9.00 -0.73
N GLN A 63 2.12 -10.04 -1.29
CA GLN A 63 1.41 -11.27 -1.63
C GLN A 63 1.27 -12.12 -0.37
N GLN A 64 0.04 -12.34 0.07
CA GLN A 64 -0.21 -13.20 1.22
C GLN A 64 -0.14 -14.65 0.75
N THR A 65 0.96 -15.32 1.10
CA THR A 65 1.11 -16.76 0.87
C THR A 65 0.57 -17.49 2.09
N GLU A 66 -0.50 -18.27 1.93
CA GLU A 66 -0.94 -19.19 2.99
C GLU A 66 0.04 -20.37 3.06
N LEU A 67 0.65 -20.57 4.23
CA LEU A 67 1.39 -21.79 4.55
C LEU A 67 0.40 -22.81 5.10
N ASN A 68 0.12 -23.86 4.33
CA ASN A 68 -0.59 -25.02 4.86
C ASN A 68 0.42 -25.87 5.65
N ALA A 69 0.14 -26.07 6.94
CA ALA A 69 0.87 -27.01 7.80
C ALA A 69 0.46 -28.45 7.51
#